data_AF-A0A2M7VF70-F1
#
_entry.id   AF-A0A2M7VF70-F1
#
_cell.length_a   1.000
_cell.length_b   1.000
_cell.length_c   1.000
_cell.angle_alpha   90.00
_cell.angle_beta   90.00
_cell.angle_gamma   90.00
#
_symmetry.space_group_name_H-M   'P 1'
#
loop_
_entity.id
_entity.type
_entity.pdbx_description
1 polymer ?
#
loop_
_entity_poly.entity_id
_entity_poly.type
_entity_poly.pdbx_seq_one_letter_code
_entity_poly.pdbx_strand_id
1 'polypeptide(L)'
;SRSSSREGAPWTRLVMARGMIILRSLIVGVRGIRDTQCGFKLFKAKPAEKLFGRIQDFHKGFKKISGSSVTAGFDVELLYIAQKMDYKIKEVPVSWLYVETRRVSPIKDSIEGVISLLTIKLNSLRGKYK
;
A
#
# COMPACT_ATOMS: atom_id res chain seq x y z
N SER A 1 -8.92 -8.09 8.06
CA SER A 1 -7.71 -7.48 7.42
C SER A 1 -7.20 -8.37 6.29
N ARG A 2 -6.27 -7.93 5.41
CA ARG A 2 -5.64 -8.79 4.38
C ARG A 2 -4.73 -9.87 4.98
N SER A 3 -4.21 -9.64 6.19
CA SER A 3 -3.40 -10.61 6.93
C SER A 3 -4.25 -11.68 7.63
N SER A 4 -5.56 -11.47 7.75
CA SER A 4 -6.52 -12.41 8.34
C SER A 4 -7.40 -13.08 7.28
N SER A 5 -8.17 -14.09 7.68
CA SER A 5 -9.27 -14.60 6.85
C SER A 5 -10.27 -13.47 6.56
N ARG A 6 -10.74 -13.43 5.31
CA ARG A 6 -11.88 -12.62 4.87
C ARG A 6 -12.94 -13.62 4.45
N GLU A 7 -14.02 -13.72 5.20
CA GLU A 7 -15.12 -14.64 4.89
C GLU A 7 -15.63 -14.37 3.47
N GLY A 8 -15.81 -15.43 2.68
CA GLY A 8 -16.28 -15.37 1.29
C GLY A 8 -15.24 -14.95 0.24
N ALA A 9 -13.98 -14.67 0.60
CA ALA A 9 -12.97 -14.30 -0.39
C ALA A 9 -12.43 -15.53 -1.16
N PRO A 10 -12.29 -15.46 -2.51
CA PRO A 10 -11.65 -16.52 -3.30
C PRO A 10 -10.22 -16.81 -2.84
N TRP A 11 -9.81 -18.07 -2.93
CA TRP A 11 -8.47 -18.52 -2.53
C TRP A 11 -7.34 -17.77 -3.28
N THR A 12 -7.57 -17.42 -4.55
CA THR A 12 -6.62 -16.63 -5.37
C THR A 12 -6.31 -15.28 -4.73
N ARG A 13 -7.31 -14.61 -4.15
CA ARG A 13 -7.11 -13.33 -3.43
C ARG A 13 -6.33 -13.51 -2.14
N LEU A 14 -6.46 -14.65 -1.46
CA LEU A 14 -5.67 -14.95 -0.26
C LEU A 14 -4.19 -15.15 -0.62
N VAL A 15 -3.91 -15.90 -1.69
CA VAL A 15 -2.53 -16.12 -2.18
C VAL A 15 -1.89 -14.79 -2.60
N MET A 16 -2.60 -13.98 -3.39
CA MET A 16 -2.11 -12.65 -3.78
C MET A 16 -1.83 -11.76 -2.56
N ALA A 17 -2.73 -11.72 -1.58
CA ALA A 17 -2.57 -10.90 -0.39
C ALA A 17 -1.33 -11.29 0.41
N ARG A 18 -1.14 -12.60 0.66
CA ARG A 18 0.04 -13.12 1.39
C ARG A 18 1.34 -12.90 0.61
N GLY A 19 1.34 -13.16 -0.69
CA GLY A 19 2.50 -12.93 -1.56
C GLY A 19 2.94 -11.47 -1.54
N MET A 20 2.00 -10.52 -1.64
CA MET A 20 2.29 -9.09 -1.58
C MET A 20 2.81 -8.63 -0.22
N ILE A 21 2.32 -9.21 0.89
CA ILE A 21 2.85 -8.94 2.24
C ILE A 21 4.31 -9.35 2.36
N ILE A 22 4.68 -10.52 1.80
CA ILE A 22 6.07 -11.00 1.82
C ILE A 22 6.94 -10.11 0.95
N LEU A 23 6.53 -9.90 -0.31
CA LEU A 23 7.32 -9.17 -1.29
C LEU A 23 7.61 -7.73 -0.86
N ARG A 24 6.62 -7.02 -0.30
CA ARG A 24 6.85 -5.66 0.19
C ARG A 24 7.84 -5.62 1.37
N SER A 25 7.81 -6.64 2.23
CA SER A 25 8.68 -6.71 3.40
C SER A 25 10.14 -6.88 2.96
N LEU A 26 10.36 -7.67 1.90
CA LEU A 26 11.68 -7.89 1.31
C LEU A 26 12.19 -6.67 0.53
N ILE A 27 11.33 -6.05 -0.28
CA ILE A 27 11.75 -4.97 -1.19
C ILE A 27 11.85 -3.62 -0.47
N VAL A 28 10.75 -3.18 0.15
CA VAL A 28 10.62 -1.82 0.71
C VAL A 28 11.02 -1.79 2.18
N GLY A 29 10.63 -2.82 2.94
CA GLY A 29 11.03 -2.95 4.34
C GLY A 29 10.26 -2.03 5.31
N VAL A 30 8.95 -1.85 5.10
CA VAL A 30 8.08 -1.17 6.09
C VAL A 30 8.02 -2.02 7.36
N ARG A 31 8.44 -1.45 8.50
CA ARG A 31 8.60 -2.20 9.76
C ARG A 31 7.35 -2.15 10.64
N GLY A 32 7.06 -3.22 11.38
CA GLY A 32 6.03 -3.19 12.43
C GLY A 32 4.58 -3.09 11.95
N ILE A 33 4.31 -3.34 10.65
CA ILE A 33 2.94 -3.30 10.08
C ILE A 33 2.68 -4.57 9.27
N ARG A 34 1.65 -5.33 9.66
CA ARG A 34 1.27 -6.61 9.05
C ARG A 34 0.35 -6.44 7.85
N ASP A 35 -0.50 -5.42 7.83
CA ASP A 35 -1.36 -5.10 6.68
C ASP A 35 -1.17 -3.66 6.20
N THR A 36 -0.14 -3.43 5.37
CA THR A 36 0.13 -2.09 4.84
C THR A 36 -0.92 -1.62 3.84
N GLN A 37 -1.61 -2.55 3.16
CA GLN A 37 -2.54 -2.27 2.06
C GLN A 37 -4.01 -2.28 2.53
N CYS A 38 -4.23 -2.09 3.83
CA CYS A 38 -5.56 -1.82 4.37
C CYS A 38 -5.99 -0.42 3.96
N GLY A 39 -7.08 -0.29 3.20
CA GLY A 39 -7.57 1.01 2.75
C GLY A 39 -8.14 1.90 3.87
N PHE A 40 -8.42 1.31 5.04
CA PHE A 40 -8.89 2.05 6.22
C PHE A 40 -7.71 2.51 7.07
N LYS A 41 -7.47 3.83 7.09
CA LYS A 41 -6.37 4.49 7.81
C LYS A 41 -6.88 5.79 8.44
N LEU A 42 -6.42 6.09 9.65
CA LEU A 42 -6.72 7.31 10.38
C LEU A 42 -5.43 8.10 10.63
N PHE A 43 -5.52 9.42 10.53
CA PHE A 43 -4.38 10.32 10.68
C PHE A 43 -4.73 11.48 11.62
N LYS A 44 -3.75 11.98 12.36
CA LYS A 44 -3.85 13.31 12.96
C LYS A 44 -3.75 14.36 11.85
N ALA A 45 -4.50 15.46 11.96
CA ALA A 45 -4.56 16.50 10.93
C ALA A 45 -3.17 17.02 10.51
N LYS A 46 -2.37 17.52 11.45
CA LYS A 46 -1.04 18.09 11.15
C LYS A 46 -0.06 17.09 10.47
N PRO A 47 0.13 15.85 10.96
CA PRO A 47 0.92 14.86 10.24
C PRO A 47 0.37 14.50 8.85
N ALA A 48 -0.95 14.46 8.68
CA ALA A 48 -1.58 14.17 7.39
C ALA A 48 -1.21 15.23 6.34
N GLU A 49 -1.39 16.51 6.67
CA GLU A 49 -1.06 17.63 5.77
C GLU A 49 0.39 17.55 5.27
N LYS A 50 1.34 17.35 6.19
CA LYS A 50 2.76 17.21 5.84
C LYS A 50 3.04 15.97 4.99
N LEU A 51 2.46 14.84 5.36
CA LEU A 51 2.69 13.56 4.68
C LEU A 51 2.14 13.58 3.25
N PHE A 52 0.89 14.00 3.08
CA PHE A 52 0.24 14.06 1.77
C PHE A 52 0.81 15.17 0.89
N GLY A 53 1.21 16.32 1.46
CA GLY A 53 1.94 17.34 0.71
C GLY A 53 3.25 16.79 0.14
N ARG A 54 4.01 16.06 0.96
CA ARG A 54 5.27 15.44 0.50
C ARG A 54 5.05 14.38 -0.58
N ILE A 55 3.97 13.60 -0.50
CA ILE A 55 3.58 12.64 -1.55
C ILE A 55 3.23 13.37 -2.84
N GLN A 56 2.48 14.47 -2.75
CA GLN A 56 2.10 15.28 -3.92
C GLN A 56 3.34 15.83 -4.64
N ASP A 57 4.34 16.30 -3.89
CA ASP A 57 5.59 16.81 -4.44
C ASP A 57 6.38 15.75 -5.24
N PHE A 58 6.29 14.47 -4.85
CA PHE A 58 6.98 13.37 -5.55
C PHE A 58 6.28 12.95 -6.83
N HIS A 59 4.96 12.92 -6.84
CA HIS A 59 4.18 12.40 -7.98
C HIS A 59 3.86 13.46 -9.04
N LYS A 60 4.09 14.75 -8.75
CA LYS A 60 4.03 15.90 -9.68
C LYS A 60 2.91 15.82 -10.73
N GLY A 61 1.69 15.50 -10.29
CA GLY A 61 0.50 15.50 -11.13
C GLY A 61 -0.35 14.24 -11.01
N PHE A 62 -1.53 14.30 -11.62
CA PHE A 62 -2.45 13.16 -11.69
C PHE A 62 -2.17 12.36 -12.96
N LYS A 63 -1.86 11.07 -12.82
CA LYS A 63 -1.90 10.16 -13.97
C LYS A 63 -3.36 9.91 -14.32
N LYS A 64 -3.75 10.10 -15.59
CA LYS A 64 -5.11 9.75 -16.04
C LYS A 64 -5.24 8.23 -15.94
N ILE A 65 -6.10 7.76 -15.04
CA ILE A 65 -6.37 6.34 -14.86
C ILE A 65 -7.55 5.98 -15.77
N SER A 66 -7.38 4.97 -16.63
CA SER A 66 -8.47 4.36 -17.40
C SER A 66 -8.77 2.96 -16.88
N GLY A 67 -10.05 2.65 -16.70
CA GLY A 67 -10.50 1.37 -16.13
C GLY A 67 -10.25 1.26 -14.62
N SER A 68 -10.25 0.02 -14.12
CA SER A 68 -9.93 -0.25 -12.71
C SER A 68 -8.41 -0.28 -12.50
N SER A 69 -7.92 0.50 -11.55
CA SER A 69 -6.55 0.45 -11.05
C SER A 69 -6.59 0.20 -9.55
N VAL A 70 -6.22 -1.01 -9.16
CA VAL A 70 -6.17 -1.43 -7.75
C VAL A 70 -4.71 -1.53 -7.33
N THR A 71 -4.01 -0.40 -7.40
CA THR A 71 -2.57 -0.38 -7.11
C THR A 71 -2.31 -0.41 -5.60
N ALA A 72 -1.56 -1.43 -5.19
CA ALA A 72 -1.05 -1.59 -3.83
C ALA A 72 0.01 -0.55 -3.44
N GLY A 73 0.62 0.10 -4.43
CA GLY A 73 1.83 0.91 -4.27
C GLY A 73 1.63 2.10 -3.35
N PHE A 74 0.54 2.84 -3.52
CA PHE A 74 0.27 4.06 -2.78
C PHE A 74 0.28 3.85 -1.27
N ASP A 75 -0.44 2.84 -0.80
CA ASP A 75 -0.52 2.51 0.62
C ASP A 75 0.84 2.16 1.23
N VAL A 76 1.68 1.42 0.48
CA VAL A 76 3.02 1.04 0.92
C VAL A 76 3.95 2.25 0.96
N GLU A 77 3.91 3.09 -0.08
CA GLU A 77 4.71 4.30 -0.18
C GLU A 77 4.35 5.30 0.93
N LEU A 78 3.05 5.49 1.17
CA LEU A 78 2.52 6.34 2.25
C LEU A 78 3.10 5.94 3.61
N LEU A 79 3.05 4.64 3.93
CA LEU A 79 3.56 4.12 5.20
C LEU A 79 5.09 4.18 5.26
N TYR A 80 5.77 3.96 4.13
CA TYR A 80 7.22 4.08 4.05
C TYR A 80 7.69 5.52 4.33
N ILE A 81 7.08 6.52 3.67
CA ILE A 81 7.38 7.93 3.88
C ILE A 81 7.04 8.34 5.32
N ALA A 82 5.89 7.89 5.85
CA ALA A 82 5.53 8.17 7.24
C ALA A 82 6.59 7.68 8.23
N GLN A 83 7.17 6.49 8.01
CA GLN A 83 8.29 6.00 8.82
C GLN A 83 9.57 6.80 8.61
N LYS A 84 9.86 7.26 7.39
CA LYS A 84 11.00 8.15 7.12
C LYS A 84 10.88 9.52 7.75
N MET A 85 9.66 9.97 8.01
CA MET A 85 9.36 11.20 8.75
C MET A 85 9.25 10.96 10.27
N ASP A 86 9.67 9.78 10.75
CA ASP A 86 9.63 9.38 12.17
C ASP A 86 8.24 9.43 12.82
N TYR A 87 7.17 9.28 12.03
CA TYR A 87 5.82 9.19 12.57
C TYR A 87 5.57 7.83 13.23
N LYS A 88 4.90 7.87 14.38
CA LYS A 88 4.42 6.67 15.08
C LYS A 88 3.20 6.12 14.38
N ILE A 89 3.25 4.84 14.00
CA ILE A 89 2.16 4.13 13.34
C ILE A 89 1.73 2.97 14.23
N LYS A 90 0.42 2.81 14.43
CA LYS A 90 -0.16 1.70 15.20
C LYS A 90 -1.19 0.98 14.35
N GLU A 91 -1.04 -0.34 14.22
CA GLU A 91 -2.05 -1.18 13.58
C GLU A 91 -3.20 -1.46 14.57
N VAL A 92 -4.44 -1.27 14.12
CA VAL A 92 -5.66 -1.55 14.90
C VAL A 92 -6.48 -2.59 14.13
N PRO A 93 -6.91 -3.69 14.78
CA PRO A 93 -7.68 -4.73 14.10
C PRO A 93 -9.05 -4.18 13.68
N VAL A 94 -9.46 -4.54 12.47
CA VAL A 94 -10.77 -4.19 11.92
C VAL A 94 -11.37 -5.38 11.17
N SER A 95 -12.68 -5.57 11.35
CA SER A 95 -13.47 -6.55 10.61
C SER A 95 -13.71 -6.06 9.20
N TRP A 96 -13.42 -6.91 8.22
CA TRP A 96 -13.62 -6.61 6.80
C TRP A 96 -14.53 -7.65 6.19
N LEU A 97 -15.68 -7.21 5.68
CA LEU A 97 -16.55 -8.05 4.88
C LEU A 97 -16.05 -8.07 3.44
N TYR A 98 -15.93 -9.26 2.85
CA TYR A 98 -15.64 -9.39 1.44
C TYR A 98 -16.86 -9.00 0.61
N VAL A 99 -16.67 -8.09 -0.34
CA VAL A 99 -17.67 -7.78 -1.36
C VAL A 99 -17.09 -8.19 -2.70
N GLU A 100 -17.82 -9.02 -3.43
CA GLU A 100 -17.39 -9.48 -4.74
C GLU A 100 -17.32 -8.31 -5.71
N THR A 101 -16.25 -8.28 -6.52
CA THR A 101 -16.05 -7.22 -7.50
C THR A 101 -15.23 -7.71 -8.67
N ARG A 102 -15.63 -7.29 -9.89
CA ARG A 102 -14.91 -7.52 -11.14
C ARG A 102 -13.77 -6.53 -11.38
N ARG A 103 -13.54 -5.61 -10.43
CA ARG A 103 -12.54 -4.54 -10.52
C ARG A 103 -11.10 -5.00 -10.25
N VAL A 104 -10.90 -6.24 -9.78
CA VAL A 104 -9.58 -6.77 -9.42
C VAL A 104 -9.20 -7.88 -10.41
N SER A 105 -8.08 -7.72 -11.11
CA SER A 105 -7.48 -8.72 -11.98
C SER A 105 -6.26 -9.33 -11.30
N PRO A 106 -6.27 -10.64 -10.98
CA PRO A 106 -5.19 -11.27 -10.21
C PRO A 106 -3.79 -11.09 -10.79
N ILE A 107 -3.65 -11.21 -12.11
CA ILE A 107 -2.35 -11.16 -12.78
C ILE A 107 -1.91 -9.70 -12.96
N LYS A 108 -2.77 -8.87 -13.55
CA LYS A 108 -2.46 -7.47 -13.84
C LYS A 108 -2.13 -6.69 -12.57
N ASP A 109 -2.96 -6.82 -11.54
CA ASP A 109 -2.79 -6.07 -10.28
C ASP A 109 -1.55 -6.55 -9.51
N SER A 110 -1.19 -7.83 -9.62
CA SER A 110 0.05 -8.34 -9.02
C SER A 110 1.28 -7.74 -9.68
N ILE A 111 1.34 -7.72 -11.02
CA ILE A 111 2.46 -7.13 -11.77
C ILE A 111 2.59 -5.64 -11.48
N GLU A 112 1.49 -4.89 -11.55
CA GLU A 112 1.47 -3.46 -11.20
C GLU A 112 1.92 -3.22 -9.74
N GLY A 113 1.52 -4.10 -8.83
CA GLY A 113 1.95 -4.10 -7.44
C GLY A 113 3.47 -4.27 -7.29
N VAL A 114 4.07 -5.25 -7.95
CA VAL A 114 5.53 -5.48 -7.91
C VAL A 114 6.30 -4.29 -8.48
N ILE A 115 5.90 -3.78 -9.64
CA ILE A 115 6.52 -2.61 -10.27
C ILE A 115 6.47 -1.40 -9.32
N SER A 116 5.35 -1.21 -8.62
CA SER A 116 5.21 -0.16 -7.62
C SER A 116 6.21 -0.31 -6.47
N LEU A 117 6.38 -1.52 -5.93
CA LEU A 117 7.35 -1.80 -4.85
C LEU A 117 8.79 -1.50 -5.29
N LEU A 118 9.16 -1.94 -6.49
CA LEU A 118 10.49 -1.65 -7.06
C LEU A 118 10.70 -0.15 -7.25
N THR A 119 9.69 0.57 -7.73
CA THR A 119 9.74 2.03 -7.91
C THR A 119 9.98 2.74 -6.58
N ILE A 120 9.26 2.35 -5.52
CA ILE A 120 9.46 2.89 -4.17
C ILE A 120 10.89 2.62 -3.70
N LYS A 121 11.40 1.39 -3.89
CA LYS A 121 12.78 1.06 -3.49
C LYS A 121 13.82 1.88 -4.25
N LEU A 122 13.66 2.05 -5.56
CA LEU A 122 14.56 2.87 -6.38
C LEU A 122 14.53 4.34 -5.96
N ASN A 123 13.36 4.92 -5.71
CA ASN A 123 13.22 6.28 -5.22
C ASN A 123 13.86 6.46 -3.84
N SER A 124 13.74 5.46 -2.96
CA SER A 124 14.43 5.44 -1.68
C SER A 124 15.95 5.44 -1.83
N LEU A 125 16.51 4.59 -2.70
CA LEU A 125 17.95 4.51 -2.95
C LEU A 125 18.51 5.80 -3.57
N ARG A 126 17.73 6.44 -4.44
CA ARG A 126 18.03 7.75 -5.02
C ARG A 126 17.92 8.92 -4.03
N GLY A 127 17.54 8.64 -2.78
CA GLY A 127 17.41 9.66 -1.74
C GLY A 127 16.24 10.61 -1.91
N LYS A 128 15.26 10.31 -2.79
CA LYS A 128 14.09 11.20 -2.99
C LYS A 128 13.27 11.37 -1.72
N TYR A 129 13.19 10.34 -0.88
CA TYR A 129 12.45 10.39 0.38
C TYR A 129 13.27 10.90 1.59
N LYS A 130 14.45 11.52 1.36
CA LYS A 130 15.24 12.22 2.40
C LYS A 130 14.73 13.64 2.56
#